data_AF-A0A7Y3TJN0-F1
#
_entry.id   AF-A0A7Y3TJN0-F1
#
_cell.length_a   1.000
_cell.length_b   1.000
_cell.length_c   1.000
_cell.angle_alpha   90.00
_cell.angle_beta   90.00
_cell.angle_gamma   90.00
#
_symmetry.space_group_name_H-M   'P 1'
#
loop_
_entity.id
_entity.type
_entity.pdbx_description
1 polymer ?
#
loop_
_entity_poly.entity_id
_entity_poly.type
_entity_poly.pdbx_seq_one_letter_code
_entity_poly.pdbx_strand_id
1 'polypeptide(L)'
;MSKRSTQLFAALIAAVAAALVCLQPLDTKIAVSKMPDVSLLSQQTLIATAAAPPALIPAKLGGKPGYVLYVTRAEDTVLVRCYPGYQPTIAVRAMGGKPGADTQKEGVMTCKSGG
;
A
#
# COMPACT_ATOMS: atom_id res chain seq x y z
N MET A 1 -5.55 73.20 -6.02
CA MET A 1 -5.68 71.74 -6.23
C MET A 1 -6.87 71.49 -7.16
N SER A 2 -6.63 70.98 -8.37
CA SER A 2 -7.61 71.01 -9.46
C SER A 2 -8.74 69.99 -9.25
N LYS A 3 -9.96 70.51 -9.03
CA LYS A 3 -11.24 69.75 -8.87
C LYS A 3 -11.50 68.70 -9.96
N ARG A 4 -10.93 68.87 -11.16
CA ARG A 4 -11.06 67.93 -12.28
C ARG A 4 -10.27 66.63 -12.06
N SER A 5 -9.16 66.69 -11.33
CA SER A 5 -8.35 65.51 -11.01
C SER A 5 -9.12 64.53 -10.12
N THR A 6 -9.78 65.04 -9.08
CA THR A 6 -10.54 64.22 -8.13
C THR A 6 -11.72 63.49 -8.76
N GLN A 7 -12.38 64.08 -9.76
CA GLN A 7 -13.48 63.43 -10.49
C GLN A 7 -13.00 62.30 -11.41
N LEU A 8 -11.82 62.46 -12.03
CA LEU A 8 -11.22 61.42 -12.86
C LEU A 8 -10.76 60.21 -12.01
N PHE A 9 -10.17 60.47 -10.83
CA PHE A 9 -9.81 59.40 -9.91
C PHE A 9 -11.03 58.64 -9.38
N ALA A 10 -12.12 59.33 -9.04
CA ALA A 10 -13.35 58.68 -8.59
C ALA A 10 -13.97 57.80 -9.67
N ALA A 11 -13.98 58.25 -10.94
CA ALA A 11 -14.48 57.47 -12.07
C ALA A 11 -13.62 56.22 -12.35
N LEU A 12 -12.30 56.34 -12.23
CA LEU A 12 -11.36 55.22 -12.38
C LEU A 12 -11.55 54.16 -11.30
N ILE A 13 -11.73 54.56 -10.04
CA ILE A 13 -11.97 53.63 -8.93
C ILE A 13 -13.31 52.90 -9.13
N ALA A 14 -14.36 53.60 -9.58
CA ALA A 14 -15.65 52.98 -9.86
C ALA A 14 -15.58 51.96 -11.01
N ALA A 15 -14.83 52.25 -12.08
CA ALA A 15 -14.64 51.34 -13.19
C ALA A 15 -13.85 50.08 -12.79
N VAL A 16 -12.81 50.23 -11.94
CA VAL A 16 -12.01 49.11 -11.44
C VAL A 16 -12.83 48.24 -10.48
N ALA A 17 -13.65 48.83 -9.60
CA ALA A 17 -14.53 48.09 -8.71
C ALA A 17 -15.59 47.28 -9.49
N ALA A 18 -16.19 47.87 -10.53
CA ALA A 18 -17.13 47.16 -11.40
C ALA A 18 -16.47 45.98 -12.13
N ALA A 19 -15.25 46.17 -12.64
CA ALA A 19 -14.49 45.10 -13.30
C ALA A 19 -14.14 43.95 -12.33
N LEU A 20 -13.77 44.27 -11.08
CA LEU A 20 -13.48 43.27 -10.04
C LEU A 20 -14.72 42.46 -9.63
N VAL A 21 -15.91 43.06 -9.63
CA VAL A 21 -17.18 42.35 -9.37
C VAL A 21 -17.56 41.43 -10.53
N CYS A 22 -17.34 41.85 -11.78
CA CYS A 22 -17.56 40.99 -12.95
C CYS A 22 -16.58 39.82 -13.06
N LEU A 23 -15.42 39.90 -12.38
CA LEU A 23 -14.39 38.85 -12.35
C LEU A 23 -14.50 37.93 -11.13
N GLN A 24 -15.47 38.14 -10.23
CA GLN A 24 -15.67 37.19 -9.13
C GLN A 24 -16.26 35.89 -9.69
N PRO A 25 -15.65 34.72 -9.39
CA PRO A 25 -16.22 33.45 -9.77
C PRO A 25 -17.49 33.25 -8.96
N LEU A 26 -18.65 33.40 -9.62
CA LEU A 26 -19.93 33.00 -9.06
C LEU A 26 -19.83 31.53 -8.63
N ASP A 27 -20.18 31.28 -7.37
CA ASP A 27 -20.41 29.98 -6.75
C ASP A 27 -20.93 28.96 -7.76
N THR A 28 -20.01 28.20 -8.33
CA THR A 28 -20.34 26.98 -9.04
C THR A 28 -20.11 25.88 -8.02
N LYS A 29 -21.21 25.25 -7.61
CA LYS A 29 -21.20 23.86 -7.14
C LYS A 29 -20.44 23.05 -8.18
N ILE A 30 -19.13 22.92 -7.99
CA ILE A 30 -18.33 21.93 -8.69
C ILE A 30 -18.80 20.61 -8.10
N ALA A 31 -19.67 19.94 -8.86
CA ALA A 31 -19.85 18.52 -8.73
C ALA A 31 -18.45 17.91 -8.67
N VAL A 32 -18.10 17.33 -7.52
CA VAL A 32 -16.86 16.59 -7.34
C VAL A 32 -16.85 15.53 -8.42
N SER A 33 -16.08 15.82 -9.48
CA SER A 33 -15.73 14.87 -10.51
C SER A 33 -15.16 13.66 -9.79
N LYS A 34 -15.86 12.55 -9.96
CA LYS A 34 -15.43 11.19 -9.65
C LYS A 34 -13.91 11.13 -9.81
N MET A 35 -13.19 10.87 -8.71
CA MET A 35 -11.76 10.61 -8.76
C MET A 35 -11.50 9.63 -9.91
N PRO A 36 -10.43 9.79 -10.72
CA PRO A 36 -9.98 8.67 -11.51
C PRO A 36 -9.72 7.57 -10.49
N ASP A 37 -10.44 6.47 -10.66
CA ASP A 37 -10.25 5.24 -9.93
C ASP A 37 -8.81 4.82 -10.24
N VAL A 38 -7.87 5.24 -9.38
CA VAL A 38 -6.51 4.69 -9.32
C VAL A 38 -6.63 3.32 -8.66
N SER A 39 -7.49 2.47 -9.21
CA SER A 39 -7.26 1.06 -9.32
C SER A 39 -5.99 0.89 -10.14
N LEU A 40 -4.79 1.00 -9.51
CA LEU A 40 -3.50 0.45 -9.97
C LEU A 40 -2.27 1.08 -9.26
N LEU A 41 -2.28 1.17 -7.94
CA LEU A 41 -1.09 0.72 -7.24
C LEU A 41 -1.55 -0.29 -6.23
N SER A 42 -1.38 -1.55 -6.62
CA SER A 42 -1.02 -2.67 -5.76
C SER A 42 -0.28 -2.15 -4.54
N GLN A 43 -1.02 -1.75 -3.51
CA GLN A 43 -0.53 -1.70 -2.16
C GLN A 43 -0.43 -3.16 -1.74
N GLN A 44 0.51 -3.87 -2.37
CA GLN A 44 1.27 -4.87 -1.66
C GLN A 44 1.80 -4.10 -0.47
N THR A 45 1.07 -4.20 0.64
CA THR A 45 1.62 -4.02 1.95
C THR A 45 2.71 -5.08 2.05
N LEU A 46 3.86 -4.79 1.44
CA LEU A 46 5.13 -5.30 1.91
C LEU A 46 5.18 -4.77 3.33
N ILE A 47 4.66 -5.57 4.26
CA ILE A 47 5.00 -5.39 5.66
C ILE A 47 6.50 -5.56 5.63
N ALA A 48 7.21 -4.43 5.66
CA ALA A 48 8.64 -4.39 5.83
C ALA A 48 8.89 -4.83 7.27
N THR A 49 8.73 -6.12 7.54
CA THR A 49 9.24 -6.73 8.75
C THR A 49 10.73 -6.50 8.71
N ALA A 50 11.21 -5.61 9.59
CA ALA A 50 12.62 -5.34 9.75
C ALA A 50 13.38 -6.67 9.89
N ALA A 51 14.60 -6.72 9.37
CA ALA A 51 15.47 -7.88 9.48
C ALA A 51 15.55 -8.33 10.96
N ALA A 52 15.02 -9.52 11.24
CA ALA A 52 14.91 -10.11 12.55
C ALA A 52 15.35 -11.59 12.49
N PRO A 53 15.89 -12.14 13.59
CA PRO A 53 16.21 -13.56 13.68
C PRO A 53 14.99 -14.44 13.37
N PRO A 54 15.19 -15.66 12.83
CA PRO A 54 14.09 -16.57 12.54
C PRO A 54 13.22 -16.85 13.77
N ALA A 55 11.91 -16.76 13.61
CA ALA A 55 10.95 -16.92 14.70
C ALA A 55 9.85 -17.92 14.33
N LEU A 56 9.62 -18.89 15.21
CA LEU A 56 8.55 -19.88 15.08
C LEU A 56 7.32 -19.42 15.89
N ILE A 57 6.21 -19.16 15.21
CA ILE A 57 5.01 -18.59 15.82
C ILE A 57 3.81 -19.52 15.59
N PRO A 58 2.96 -19.78 16.59
CA PRO A 58 1.70 -20.49 16.39
C PRO A 58 0.80 -19.76 15.39
N ALA A 59 0.18 -20.49 14.48
CA ALA A 59 -0.70 -19.96 13.44
C ALA A 59 -1.87 -20.90 13.15
N LYS A 60 -2.86 -20.41 12.40
CA LYS A 60 -3.93 -21.23 11.81
C LYS A 60 -3.80 -21.23 10.29
N LEU A 61 -3.38 -22.35 9.72
CA LEU A 61 -3.23 -22.53 8.28
C LEU A 61 -4.45 -23.28 7.74
N GLY A 62 -5.26 -22.63 6.91
CA GLY A 62 -6.51 -23.22 6.40
C GLY A 62 -7.46 -23.68 7.52
N GLY A 63 -7.50 -22.94 8.63
CA GLY A 63 -8.31 -23.27 9.81
C GLY A 63 -7.72 -24.33 10.75
N LYS A 64 -6.62 -24.99 10.39
CA LYS A 64 -5.93 -25.98 11.24
C LYS A 64 -4.80 -25.34 12.03
N PRO A 65 -4.60 -25.69 13.32
CA PRO A 65 -3.46 -25.20 14.09
C PRO A 65 -2.15 -25.69 13.48
N GLY A 66 -1.13 -24.83 13.51
CA GLY A 66 0.21 -25.13 13.02
C GLY A 66 1.20 -24.07 13.51
N TYR A 67 2.41 -24.10 12.96
CA TYR A 67 3.44 -23.11 13.22
C TYR A 67 3.96 -22.53 11.91
N VAL A 68 4.25 -21.24 11.92
CA VAL A 68 4.91 -20.54 10.81
C VAL A 68 6.28 -20.11 11.29
N LEU A 69 7.32 -20.52 10.55
CA LEU A 69 8.67 -20.04 10.72
C LEU A 69 8.87 -18.84 9.80
N TYR A 70 9.04 -17.65 10.38
CA TYR A 70 9.38 -16.45 9.63
C TYR A 70 10.89 -16.33 9.50
N VAL A 71 11.38 -16.26 8.27
CA VAL A 71 12.78 -15.97 7.94
C VAL A 71 12.78 -14.67 7.16
N THR A 72 13.47 -13.64 7.67
CA THR A 72 13.38 -12.27 7.12
C THR A 72 14.65 -11.83 6.40
N ARG A 73 15.77 -12.54 6.59
CA ARG A 73 17.05 -12.28 5.91
C ARG A 73 17.35 -13.38 4.91
N ALA A 74 17.92 -13.03 3.76
CA ALA A 74 18.19 -13.97 2.68
C ALA A 74 19.31 -14.98 3.04
N GLU A 75 20.22 -14.55 3.91
CA GLU A 75 21.38 -15.30 4.40
C GLU A 75 21.11 -16.19 5.62
N ASP A 76 19.90 -16.15 6.20
CA ASP A 76 19.56 -16.99 7.34
C ASP A 76 19.52 -18.48 6.93
N THR A 77 20.23 -19.31 7.69
CA THR A 77 20.20 -20.78 7.52
C THR A 77 19.41 -21.41 8.65
N VAL A 78 18.44 -22.27 8.31
CA VAL A 78 17.61 -22.98 9.28
C VAL A 78 17.87 -24.49 9.17
N LEU A 79 18.27 -25.09 10.28
CA LEU A 79 18.37 -26.55 10.39
C LEU A 79 17.03 -27.15 10.81
N VAL A 80 16.44 -27.98 9.96
CA VAL A 80 15.23 -28.76 10.27
C VAL A 80 15.58 -30.24 10.29
N ARG A 81 15.24 -30.93 11.38
CA ARG A 81 15.48 -32.37 11.55
C ARG A 81 14.15 -33.11 11.61
N CYS A 82 14.00 -34.10 10.75
CA CYS A 82 12.97 -35.11 10.90
C CYS A 82 13.49 -36.23 11.81
N TYR A 83 12.56 -36.95 12.46
CA TYR A 83 12.91 -38.14 13.23
C TYR A 83 13.50 -39.24 12.33
N PRO A 84 14.25 -40.21 12.89
CA PRO A 84 14.80 -41.34 12.14
C PRO A 84 13.75 -42.03 11.25
N GLY A 85 14.14 -42.40 10.04
CA GLY A 85 13.25 -42.98 9.03
C GLY A 85 12.44 -41.95 8.23
N TYR A 86 12.55 -40.65 8.52
CA TYR A 86 11.89 -39.59 7.78
C TYR A 86 12.91 -38.59 7.19
N GLN A 87 12.59 -38.06 6.01
CA GLN A 87 13.38 -37.03 5.32
C GLN A 87 12.55 -35.73 5.19
N PRO A 88 13.17 -34.56 5.41
CA PRO A 88 12.51 -33.28 5.21
C PRO A 88 12.24 -33.05 3.73
N THR A 89 11.05 -32.58 3.39
CA THR A 89 10.66 -32.17 2.03
C THR A 89 9.96 -30.82 2.12
N ILE A 90 10.38 -29.87 1.27
CA ILE A 90 9.75 -28.56 1.16
C ILE A 90 8.95 -28.45 -0.13
N ALA A 91 7.71 -27.98 -0.04
CA ALA A 91 6.89 -27.62 -1.18
C ALA A 91 6.67 -26.10 -1.19
N VAL A 92 7.16 -25.42 -2.22
CA VAL A 92 7.02 -23.97 -2.37
C VAL A 92 5.69 -23.66 -3.05
N ARG A 93 4.95 -22.69 -2.51
CA ARG A 93 3.68 -22.21 -3.05
C ARG A 93 3.54 -20.70 -2.87
N ALA A 94 2.53 -20.12 -3.50
CA ALA A 94 2.13 -18.75 -3.25
C ALA A 94 1.73 -18.57 -1.77
N MET A 95 2.18 -17.47 -1.15
CA MET A 95 1.83 -17.15 0.23
C MET A 95 0.31 -17.03 0.38
N GLY A 96 -0.25 -17.69 1.40
CA GLY A 96 -1.70 -17.73 1.63
C GLY A 96 -2.51 -18.53 0.59
N GLY A 97 -1.85 -19.32 -0.28
CA GLY A 97 -2.52 -20.27 -1.18
C GLY A 97 -3.28 -19.64 -2.35
N LYS A 98 -3.05 -18.36 -2.66
CA LYS A 98 -3.73 -17.65 -3.76
C LYS A 98 -2.95 -17.82 -5.07
N PRO A 99 -3.57 -18.34 -6.16
CA PRO A 99 -2.96 -18.34 -7.49
C PRO A 99 -2.61 -16.90 -7.93
N GLY A 100 -1.40 -16.67 -8.43
CA GLY A 100 -0.96 -15.34 -8.93
C GLY A 100 -0.43 -14.35 -7.89
N ALA A 101 -0.16 -14.78 -6.65
CA ALA A 101 0.61 -13.97 -5.71
C ALA A 101 2.11 -14.09 -6.04
N ASP A 102 2.52 -13.50 -7.17
CA ASP A 102 3.83 -13.73 -7.77
C ASP A 102 5.00 -13.13 -6.98
N THR A 103 4.73 -12.28 -6.00
CA THR A 103 5.76 -11.56 -5.26
C THR A 103 6.14 -12.20 -3.92
N GLN A 104 5.27 -13.00 -3.30
CA GLN A 104 5.54 -13.62 -2.00
C GLN A 104 5.26 -15.12 -2.03
N LYS A 105 6.32 -15.91 -1.80
CA LYS A 105 6.26 -17.37 -1.74
C LYS A 105 6.41 -17.85 -0.29
N GLU A 106 5.77 -18.96 0.03
CA GLU A 106 5.95 -19.68 1.28
C GLU A 106 6.32 -21.15 0.99
N GLY A 107 7.08 -21.77 1.91
CA GLY A 107 7.42 -23.18 1.84
C GLY A 107 6.70 -23.96 2.93
N VAL A 108 6.03 -25.06 2.57
CA VAL A 108 5.51 -26.02 3.55
C VAL A 108 6.53 -27.14 3.71
N MET A 109 7.15 -27.22 4.89
CA MET A 109 8.05 -28.31 5.26
C MET A 109 7.26 -29.49 5.82
N THR A 110 7.52 -30.69 5.31
CA THR A 110 6.92 -31.95 5.78
C THR A 110 8.01 -33.01 5.97
N CYS A 111 7.80 -33.94 6.90
CA CYS A 111 8.67 -35.11 7.06
C CYS A 111 7.99 -36.30 6.39
N LYS A 112 8.61 -36.85 5.34
CA LYS A 112 8.10 -38.02 4.60
C LYS A 112 8.96 -39.24 4.90
N SER A 113 8.38 -40.44 4.82
CA SER A 113 9.16 -41.67 4.98
C SER A 113 10.32 -41.67 3.99
N GLY A 114 11.54 -41.81 4.49
CA GLY A 114 12.72 -41.98 3.66
C GLY A 114 12.77 -43.42 3.18
N GLY A 115 12.34 -43.65 1.94
CA GLY A 115 12.54 -44.92 1.25
C GLY A 115 14.02 -45.20 0.99
#